data_AF-A0A4Z0EGU0-F1
#
_entry.id   AF-A0A4Z0EGU0-F1
#
_cell.length_a   1.000
_cell.length_b   1.000
_cell.length_c   1.000
_cell.angle_alpha   90.00
_cell.angle_beta   90.00
_cell.angle_gamma   90.00
#
_symmetry.space_group_name_H-M   'P 1'
#
loop_
_entity.id
_entity.type
_entity.pdbx_description
1 polymer ?
#
loop_
_entity_poly.entity_id
_entity_poly.type
_entity_poly.pdbx_seq_one_letter_code
_entity_poly.pdbx_strand_id
1 'polypeptide(L)'
;MSETDTFDLTLERIALIRRMVVAWNGAEAGAPMIHPDAPYGSTDRDGDIFNVTGDDEGADEEHRAMGDALAVFLQNATLKPGRYQYHNPLAKLAPGDVFDVFRDEATGETPEHITFEVTDEHLRLLRAFSLEWDEEYDVPSVDPKRPYGHMTWYTVEMAVHLGEPPEKDADGRAILTDEQEARLERLHREMQPAMQIFLRYGDLGPGPFRQPEGTIAWEPA
;
A
#
# COMPACT_ATOMS: atom_id res chain seq x y z
N MET A 1 2.38 6.02 -31.89
CA MET A 1 2.24 4.65 -31.38
C MET A 1 2.73 4.75 -29.95
N SER A 2 1.84 4.91 -28.97
CA SER A 2 2.27 4.86 -27.57
C SER A 2 2.57 3.41 -27.24
N GLU A 3 3.72 3.19 -26.63
CA GLU A 3 4.19 1.86 -26.26
C GLU A 3 3.30 1.30 -25.15
N THR A 4 3.06 -0.01 -25.18
CA THR A 4 2.53 -0.74 -24.03
C THR A 4 3.68 -0.89 -23.06
N ASP A 5 3.55 -0.32 -21.86
CA ASP A 5 4.59 -0.46 -20.84
C ASP A 5 4.58 -1.90 -20.32
N THR A 6 5.77 -2.50 -20.26
CA THR A 6 5.98 -3.87 -19.76
C THR A 6 6.88 -3.84 -18.54
N PHE A 7 6.53 -4.62 -17.52
CA PHE A 7 7.28 -4.74 -16.29
C PHE A 7 7.55 -6.21 -15.98
N ASP A 8 8.82 -6.57 -15.73
CA ASP A 8 9.18 -7.91 -15.31
C ASP A 8 9.25 -7.98 -13.78
N LEU A 9 8.30 -8.69 -13.17
CA LEU A 9 8.32 -8.95 -11.74
C LEU A 9 9.21 -10.15 -11.45
N THR A 10 10.40 -9.91 -10.92
CA THR A 10 11.38 -10.96 -10.60
C THR A 10 11.16 -11.56 -9.20
N LEU A 11 11.86 -12.66 -8.90
CA LEU A 11 11.84 -13.25 -7.56
C LEU A 11 12.48 -12.33 -6.52
N GLU A 12 13.53 -11.60 -6.91
CA GLU A 12 14.25 -10.63 -6.11
C GLU A 12 13.33 -9.47 -5.73
N ARG A 13 12.54 -8.95 -6.68
CA ARG A 13 11.56 -7.87 -6.42
C ARG A 13 10.42 -8.34 -5.51
N ILE A 14 9.94 -9.58 -5.68
CA ILE A 14 8.98 -10.19 -4.73
C ILE A 14 9.61 -10.31 -3.33
N ALA A 15 10.89 -10.67 -3.23
CA ALA A 15 11.60 -10.75 -1.96
C ALA A 15 11.76 -9.36 -1.31
N LEU A 16 12.00 -8.30 -2.08
CA LEU A 16 12.01 -6.91 -1.60
C LEU A 16 10.62 -6.44 -1.14
N ILE A 17 9.55 -6.74 -1.90
CA ILE A 17 8.16 -6.46 -1.49
C ILE A 17 7.87 -7.05 -0.10
N ARG A 18 8.29 -8.30 0.15
CA ARG A 18 8.07 -8.96 1.44
C ARG A 18 8.84 -8.32 2.61
N ARG A 19 9.90 -7.56 2.31
CA ARG A 19 10.66 -6.79 3.28
C ARG A 19 10.13 -5.37 3.49
N MET A 20 9.21 -4.91 2.64
CA MET A 20 8.69 -3.56 2.72
C MET A 20 8.07 -3.25 4.09
N VAL A 21 8.43 -2.08 4.61
CA VAL A 21 7.90 -1.52 5.86
C VAL A 21 6.78 -0.55 5.50
N VAL A 22 5.56 -0.89 5.89
CA VAL A 22 4.39 -0.03 5.65
C VAL A 22 4.15 0.86 6.86
N ALA A 23 4.26 2.17 6.66
CA ALA A 23 3.93 3.22 7.61
C ALA A 23 2.66 3.96 7.19
N TRP A 24 2.23 4.93 8.00
CA TRP A 24 1.10 5.81 7.70
C TRP A 24 1.58 7.24 7.43
N ASN A 25 1.28 7.76 6.25
CA ASN A 25 1.39 9.18 5.94
C ASN A 25 0.20 9.92 6.58
N GLY A 26 0.47 10.94 7.40
CA GLY A 26 -0.58 11.72 8.08
C GLY A 26 -1.12 12.92 7.30
N ALA A 27 -0.62 13.21 6.10
CA ALA A 27 -1.06 14.34 5.29
C ALA A 27 -2.50 14.17 4.78
N GLU A 28 -3.25 15.26 4.62
CA GLU A 28 -4.60 15.27 4.04
C GLU A 28 -5.56 14.27 4.75
N ALA A 29 -6.03 13.20 4.07
CA ALA A 29 -6.82 12.14 4.68
C ALA A 29 -5.97 11.07 5.39
N GLY A 30 -4.68 11.05 5.05
CA GLY A 30 -3.71 10.03 5.37
C GLY A 30 -3.78 8.84 4.42
N ALA A 31 -2.71 8.06 4.35
CA ALA A 31 -2.69 6.81 3.60
C ALA A 31 -1.49 5.93 3.97
N PRO A 32 -1.53 4.62 3.67
CA PRO A 32 -0.34 3.78 3.75
C PRO A 32 0.79 4.26 2.80
N MET A 33 2.03 4.20 3.27
CA MET A 33 3.21 4.45 2.45
C MET A 33 4.34 3.49 2.84
N ILE A 34 5.34 3.33 1.97
CA ILE A 34 6.58 2.65 2.36
C ILE A 34 7.41 3.60 3.24
N HIS A 35 8.02 3.09 4.32
CA HIS A 35 8.77 3.91 5.25
C HIS A 35 9.97 4.57 4.54
N PRO A 36 10.13 5.90 4.58
CA PRO A 36 11.15 6.62 3.81
C PRO A 36 12.57 6.26 4.23
N ASP A 37 12.85 6.28 5.53
CA ASP A 37 14.20 6.00 6.02
C ASP A 37 14.54 4.52 6.07
N ALA A 38 13.54 3.63 5.99
CA ALA A 38 13.74 2.20 6.23
C ALA A 38 12.84 1.33 5.35
N PRO A 39 12.85 1.54 4.01
CA PRO A 39 11.87 0.97 3.11
C PRO A 39 11.86 -0.56 3.15
N TYR A 40 13.00 -1.20 3.44
CA TYR A 40 13.17 -2.65 3.48
C TYR A 40 13.53 -3.21 4.88
N GLY A 41 13.32 -2.41 5.93
CA GLY A 41 13.47 -2.86 7.32
C GLY A 41 14.71 -2.31 8.04
N SER A 42 15.61 -1.62 7.36
CA SER A 42 16.74 -0.93 7.96
C SER A 42 17.03 0.40 7.26
N THR A 43 17.84 1.26 7.89
CA THR A 43 18.30 2.53 7.29
C THR A 43 19.40 2.36 6.25
N ASP A 44 19.81 1.12 5.96
CA ASP A 44 20.78 0.76 4.93
C ASP A 44 20.04 0.18 3.73
N ARG A 45 19.35 1.06 2.98
CA ARG A 45 18.52 0.68 1.83
C ARG A 45 19.31 -0.13 0.80
N ASP A 46 20.49 0.37 0.42
CA ASP A 46 21.30 -0.24 -0.63
C ASP A 46 21.86 -1.58 -0.15
N GLY A 47 22.26 -1.70 1.12
CA GLY A 47 22.61 -2.98 1.74
C GLY A 47 21.45 -3.97 1.77
N ASP A 48 20.23 -3.52 2.04
CA ASP A 48 19.03 -4.37 2.01
C ASP A 48 18.72 -4.88 0.60
N ILE A 49 18.90 -4.04 -0.43
CA ILE A 49 18.79 -4.42 -1.85
C ILE A 49 19.86 -5.44 -2.22
N PHE A 50 21.13 -5.12 -1.94
CA PHE A 50 22.28 -6.01 -2.18
C PHE A 50 22.08 -7.39 -1.54
N ASN A 51 21.54 -7.44 -0.32
CA ASN A 51 21.24 -8.70 0.38
C ASN A 51 20.19 -9.58 -0.31
N VAL A 52 19.45 -9.05 -1.29
CA VAL A 52 18.46 -9.77 -2.09
C VAL A 52 18.97 -10.03 -3.51
N THR A 53 19.52 -9.01 -4.15
CA THR A 53 19.94 -9.06 -5.57
C THR A 53 21.34 -9.65 -5.74
N GLY A 54 22.20 -9.56 -4.72
CA GLY A 54 23.62 -9.88 -4.81
C GLY A 54 24.44 -8.84 -5.57
N ASP A 55 23.84 -7.70 -5.92
CA ASP A 55 24.43 -6.62 -6.71
C ASP A 55 23.94 -5.27 -6.17
N ASP A 56 24.88 -4.39 -5.83
CA ASP A 56 24.61 -3.01 -5.39
C ASP A 56 24.80 -2.01 -6.53
N GLU A 57 25.37 -2.43 -7.67
CA GLU A 57 25.36 -1.63 -8.90
C GLU A 57 23.91 -1.52 -9.40
N GLY A 58 23.34 -0.32 -9.33
CA GLY A 58 21.95 -0.06 -9.75
C GLY A 58 20.90 -0.15 -8.63
N ALA A 59 21.30 -0.09 -7.35
CA ALA A 59 20.36 -0.06 -6.22
C ALA A 59 19.29 1.04 -6.35
N ASP A 60 19.63 2.22 -6.88
CA ASP A 60 18.67 3.30 -7.16
C ASP A 60 17.64 2.91 -8.22
N GLU A 61 18.07 2.22 -9.29
CA GLU A 61 17.17 1.75 -10.36
C GLU A 61 16.24 0.66 -9.84
N GLU A 62 16.77 -0.29 -9.08
CA GLU A 62 15.95 -1.32 -8.43
C GLU A 62 14.98 -0.71 -7.42
N HIS A 63 15.41 0.26 -6.62
CA HIS A 63 14.56 0.97 -5.70
C HIS A 63 13.41 1.67 -6.44
N ARG A 64 13.72 2.39 -7.52
CA ARG A 64 12.72 3.09 -8.33
C ARG A 64 11.74 2.12 -8.99
N ALA A 65 12.22 0.98 -9.46
CA ALA A 65 11.41 -0.09 -10.05
C ALA A 65 10.43 -0.71 -9.03
N MET A 66 10.69 -0.56 -7.72
CA MET A 66 9.77 -1.07 -6.70
C MET A 66 8.42 -0.34 -6.67
N GLY A 67 8.28 0.84 -7.28
CA GLY A 67 6.98 1.49 -7.47
C GLY A 67 6.05 0.66 -8.35
N ASP A 68 6.51 0.28 -9.54
CA ASP A 68 5.75 -0.59 -10.44
C ASP A 68 5.61 -2.00 -9.86
N ALA A 69 6.65 -2.53 -9.19
CA ALA A 69 6.56 -3.83 -8.53
C ALA A 69 5.45 -3.86 -7.47
N LEU A 70 5.35 -2.81 -6.65
CA LEU A 70 4.31 -2.68 -5.64
C LEU A 70 2.91 -2.60 -6.27
N ALA A 71 2.76 -1.82 -7.33
CA ALA A 71 1.50 -1.70 -8.07
C ALA A 71 1.06 -3.05 -8.67
N VAL A 72 1.97 -3.73 -9.37
CA VAL A 72 1.75 -5.07 -9.92
C VAL A 72 1.31 -6.02 -8.80
N PHE A 73 2.03 -6.04 -7.69
CA PHE A 73 1.77 -6.97 -6.59
C PHE A 73 0.41 -6.72 -5.93
N LEU A 74 0.08 -5.46 -5.60
CA LEU A 74 -1.21 -5.09 -5.02
C LEU A 74 -2.39 -5.45 -5.94
N GLN A 75 -2.22 -5.26 -7.26
CA GLN A 75 -3.28 -5.50 -8.23
C GLN A 75 -3.46 -6.98 -8.58
N ASN A 76 -2.41 -7.79 -8.51
CA ASN A 76 -2.40 -9.15 -9.05
C ASN A 76 -2.21 -10.26 -8.01
N ALA A 77 -1.59 -9.99 -6.86
CA ALA A 77 -1.40 -11.01 -5.84
C ALA A 77 -2.75 -11.44 -5.22
N THR A 78 -2.74 -12.63 -4.62
CA THR A 78 -3.91 -13.17 -3.92
C THR A 78 -3.57 -13.47 -2.47
N LEU A 79 -4.49 -13.10 -1.58
CA LEU A 79 -4.46 -13.45 -0.17
C LEU A 79 -5.87 -13.88 0.23
N LYS A 80 -5.99 -14.89 1.09
CA LYS A 80 -7.30 -15.27 1.63
C LYS A 80 -7.66 -14.36 2.80
N PRO A 81 -8.93 -13.96 2.98
CA PRO A 81 -9.37 -13.37 4.24
C PRO A 81 -9.02 -14.28 5.42
N GLY A 82 -8.74 -13.69 6.56
CA GLY A 82 -8.42 -14.44 7.77
C GLY A 82 -7.60 -13.65 8.77
N ARG A 83 -7.29 -14.32 9.88
CA ARG A 83 -6.51 -13.76 10.98
C ARG A 83 -5.02 -14.01 10.75
N TYR A 84 -4.26 -12.93 10.62
CA TYR A 84 -2.81 -12.96 10.40
C TYR A 84 -2.07 -12.36 11.59
N GLN A 85 -0.80 -12.74 11.73
CA GLN A 85 0.12 -12.17 12.69
C GLN A 85 1.38 -11.71 11.98
N TYR A 86 1.97 -10.60 12.43
CA TYR A 86 3.29 -10.19 11.96
C TYR A 86 4.04 -9.44 13.06
N HIS A 87 5.37 -9.47 12.98
CA HIS A 87 6.22 -8.58 13.77
C HIS A 87 6.16 -7.18 13.17
N ASN A 88 5.75 -6.20 13.97
CA ASN A 88 5.63 -4.82 13.50
C ASN A 88 7.02 -4.22 13.28
N PRO A 89 7.43 -3.96 12.02
CA PRO A 89 8.75 -3.40 11.75
C PRO A 89 8.94 -2.01 12.37
N LEU A 90 7.85 -1.25 12.55
CA LEU A 90 7.90 0.09 13.13
C LEU A 90 8.28 0.11 14.61
N ALA A 91 8.16 -1.01 15.33
CA ALA A 91 8.48 -1.09 16.76
C ALA A 91 9.96 -0.82 17.09
N LYS A 92 10.85 -1.00 16.11
CA LYS A 92 12.30 -0.81 16.26
C LYS A 92 12.82 0.45 15.57
N LEU A 93 11.95 1.16 14.86
CA LEU A 93 12.30 2.36 14.14
C LEU A 93 12.00 3.58 15.00
N ALA A 94 12.84 4.61 14.89
CA ALA A 94 12.55 5.88 15.53
C ALA A 94 11.26 6.45 14.94
N PRO A 95 10.35 7.02 15.75
CA PRO A 95 9.24 7.79 15.22
C PRO A 95 9.79 8.98 14.42
N GLY A 96 9.71 8.89 13.10
CA GLY A 96 10.00 9.98 12.16
C GLY A 96 8.74 10.74 11.78
N ASP A 97 8.67 11.19 10.53
CA ASP A 97 7.51 11.90 9.97
C ASP A 97 6.33 10.99 9.60
N VAL A 98 6.51 9.67 9.75
CA VAL A 98 5.51 8.66 9.46
C VAL A 98 5.01 7.98 10.74
N PHE A 99 3.74 7.57 10.70
CA PHE A 99 3.04 7.06 11.87
C PHE A 99 2.84 5.53 11.82
N ASP A 100 2.48 4.99 12.97
CA ASP A 100 1.91 3.65 13.10
C ASP A 100 0.48 3.81 13.62
N VAL A 101 -0.52 3.28 12.91
CA VAL A 101 -1.92 3.33 13.31
C VAL A 101 -2.19 2.60 14.63
N PHE A 102 -1.30 1.72 15.08
CA PHE A 102 -1.37 1.04 16.37
C PHE A 102 -0.55 1.68 17.48
N ARG A 103 0.14 2.80 17.20
CA ARG A 103 0.89 3.50 18.24
C ARG A 103 -0.06 3.94 19.34
N ASP A 104 0.25 3.58 20.57
CA ASP A 104 -0.50 4.02 21.72
C ASP A 104 -0.29 5.54 21.91
N GLU A 105 -1.37 6.31 21.89
CA GLU A 105 -1.29 7.78 22.00
C GLU A 105 -0.81 8.24 23.39
N ALA A 106 -1.03 7.44 24.43
CA ALA A 106 -0.68 7.79 25.81
C ALA A 106 0.78 7.47 26.13
N THR A 107 1.32 6.36 25.62
CA THR A 107 2.71 5.92 25.88
C THR A 107 3.66 6.26 24.73
N GLY A 108 3.14 6.47 23.52
CA GLY A 108 3.92 6.64 22.30
C GLY A 108 4.52 5.33 21.77
N GLU A 109 4.22 4.19 22.42
CA GLU A 109 4.79 2.89 22.09
C GLU A 109 4.07 2.24 20.91
N THR A 110 4.85 1.63 20.03
CA THR A 110 4.36 0.77 18.96
C THR A 110 4.41 -0.69 19.42
N PRO A 111 3.33 -1.47 19.30
CA PRO A 111 3.34 -2.88 19.64
C PRO A 111 4.26 -3.69 18.71
N GLU A 112 5.12 -4.53 19.28
CA GLU A 112 6.05 -5.38 18.51
C GLU A 112 5.37 -6.46 17.67
N HIS A 113 4.16 -6.88 18.07
CA HIS A 113 3.40 -7.94 17.41
C HIS A 113 1.98 -7.48 17.17
N ILE A 114 1.54 -7.58 15.92
CA ILE A 114 0.17 -7.28 15.52
C ILE A 114 -0.53 -8.58 15.17
N THR A 115 -1.76 -8.72 15.68
CA THR A 115 -2.72 -9.70 15.17
C THR A 115 -3.88 -8.95 14.55
N PHE A 116 -4.15 -9.21 13.29
CA PHE A 116 -5.13 -8.44 12.53
C PHE A 116 -5.97 -9.36 11.63
N GLU A 117 -7.25 -9.04 11.47
CA GLU A 117 -8.18 -9.77 10.61
C GLU A 117 -8.29 -9.06 9.27
N VAL A 118 -7.74 -9.69 8.22
CA VAL A 118 -7.92 -9.21 6.86
C VAL A 118 -9.26 -9.72 6.33
N THR A 119 -10.11 -8.80 5.92
CA THR A 119 -11.44 -9.09 5.35
C THR A 119 -11.43 -8.93 3.83
N ASP A 120 -12.49 -9.37 3.15
CA ASP A 120 -12.66 -9.14 1.71
C ASP A 120 -12.68 -7.64 1.35
N GLU A 121 -13.11 -6.78 2.27
CA GLU A 121 -13.17 -5.33 2.06
C GLU A 121 -11.77 -4.73 1.92
N HIS A 122 -10.87 -5.14 2.83
CA HIS A 122 -9.45 -4.80 2.75
C HIS A 122 -8.85 -5.24 1.42
N LEU A 123 -9.11 -6.47 1.01
CA LEU A 123 -8.56 -7.03 -0.23
C LEU A 123 -9.06 -6.32 -1.49
N ARG A 124 -10.31 -5.82 -1.49
CA ARG A 124 -10.82 -4.98 -2.58
C ARG A 124 -10.14 -3.62 -2.60
N LEU A 125 -10.02 -2.96 -1.45
CA LEU A 125 -9.43 -1.63 -1.34
C LEU A 125 -7.92 -1.61 -1.65
N LEU A 126 -7.18 -2.67 -1.30
CA LEU A 126 -5.76 -2.80 -1.66
C LEU A 126 -5.52 -2.70 -3.18
N ARG A 127 -6.44 -3.25 -3.98
CA ARG A 127 -6.39 -3.19 -5.45
C ARG A 127 -6.78 -1.81 -6.01
N ALA A 128 -7.48 -1.02 -5.20
CA ALA A 128 -8.00 0.29 -5.56
C ALA A 128 -7.05 1.44 -5.17
N PHE A 129 -5.92 1.16 -4.53
CA PHE A 129 -5.00 2.20 -4.13
C PHE A 129 -4.52 3.04 -5.31
N SER A 130 -4.60 4.36 -5.14
CA SER A 130 -3.95 5.31 -6.03
C SER A 130 -2.48 5.42 -5.64
N LEU A 131 -1.64 4.59 -6.25
CA LEU A 131 -0.21 4.58 -5.98
C LEU A 131 0.50 5.67 -6.77
N GLU A 132 1.51 6.27 -6.13
CA GLU A 132 2.43 7.22 -6.75
C GLU A 132 3.86 6.97 -6.25
N TRP A 133 4.82 7.59 -6.93
CA TRP A 133 6.15 7.76 -6.38
C TRP A 133 6.19 9.08 -5.65
N ASP A 134 6.46 9.04 -4.36
CA ASP A 134 6.68 10.24 -3.56
C ASP A 134 8.09 10.76 -3.84
N GLU A 135 8.20 11.82 -4.65
CA GLU A 135 9.48 12.41 -5.02
C GLU A 135 10.16 13.14 -3.85
N GLU A 136 9.42 13.53 -2.80
CA GLU A 136 10.01 14.17 -1.62
C GLU A 136 10.67 13.13 -0.71
N TYR A 137 10.01 11.99 -0.54
CA TYR A 137 10.47 10.90 0.32
C TYR A 137 11.22 9.78 -0.41
N ASP A 138 11.31 9.85 -1.74
CA ASP A 138 11.94 8.86 -2.63
C ASP A 138 11.43 7.44 -2.39
N VAL A 139 10.11 7.25 -2.25
CA VAL A 139 9.50 5.94 -1.98
C VAL A 139 8.14 5.80 -2.67
N PRO A 140 7.68 4.57 -2.94
CA PRO A 140 6.30 4.38 -3.39
C PRO A 140 5.33 4.62 -2.23
N SER A 141 4.26 5.36 -2.53
CA SER A 141 3.24 5.77 -1.57
C SER A 141 1.83 5.65 -2.18
N VAL A 142 0.82 5.65 -1.32
CA VAL A 142 -0.58 5.88 -1.74
C VAL A 142 -0.84 7.38 -1.63
N ASP A 143 -1.47 8.00 -2.65
CA ASP A 143 -1.83 9.42 -2.65
C ASP A 143 -2.66 9.74 -1.39
N PRO A 144 -2.13 10.51 -0.42
CA PRO A 144 -2.81 10.76 0.86
C PRO A 144 -4.02 11.68 0.73
N LYS A 145 -4.17 12.36 -0.42
CA LYS A 145 -5.32 13.21 -0.76
C LYS A 145 -6.41 12.42 -1.46
N ARG A 146 -6.05 11.40 -2.25
CA ARG A 146 -6.97 10.58 -3.04
C ARG A 146 -6.58 9.09 -3.00
N PRO A 147 -6.64 8.45 -1.83
CA PRO A 147 -6.03 7.14 -1.63
C PRO A 147 -6.66 6.01 -2.46
N TYR A 148 -7.87 6.21 -2.99
CA TYR A 148 -8.61 5.18 -3.73
C TYR A 148 -9.00 5.62 -5.15
N GLY A 149 -8.35 6.65 -5.70
CA GLY A 149 -8.60 7.08 -7.07
C GLY A 149 -8.53 8.59 -7.26
N HIS A 150 -9.64 9.20 -7.68
CA HIS A 150 -9.64 10.58 -8.16
C HIS A 150 -10.50 11.52 -7.32
N MET A 151 -11.25 11.01 -6.34
CA MET A 151 -12.11 11.82 -5.48
C MET A 151 -11.38 12.22 -4.20
N THR A 152 -11.58 13.47 -3.78
CA THR A 152 -11.10 13.93 -2.45
C THR A 152 -11.98 13.42 -1.31
N TRP A 153 -13.24 13.07 -1.59
CA TRP A 153 -14.12 12.43 -0.60
C TRP A 153 -13.89 10.92 -0.62
N TYR A 154 -12.78 10.50 0.01
CA TYR A 154 -12.26 9.15 -0.09
C TYR A 154 -13.24 8.08 0.43
N THR A 155 -14.07 8.36 1.43
CA THR A 155 -15.07 7.41 1.94
C THR A 155 -16.15 7.07 0.90
N VAL A 156 -16.60 8.05 0.11
CA VAL A 156 -17.51 7.81 -1.03
C VAL A 156 -16.83 6.91 -2.07
N GLU A 157 -15.56 7.16 -2.39
CA GLU A 157 -14.81 6.35 -3.36
C GLU A 157 -14.57 4.92 -2.85
N MET A 158 -14.25 4.75 -1.55
CA MET A 158 -14.20 3.44 -0.91
C MET A 158 -15.52 2.68 -1.05
N ALA A 159 -16.65 3.33 -0.74
CA ALA A 159 -17.97 2.72 -0.84
C ALA A 159 -18.28 2.23 -2.25
N VAL A 160 -17.88 2.98 -3.29
CA VAL A 160 -17.98 2.57 -4.69
C VAL A 160 -17.13 1.31 -4.97
N HIS A 161 -15.86 1.29 -4.54
CA HIS A 161 -14.98 0.12 -4.71
C HIS A 161 -15.44 -1.12 -3.96
N LEU A 162 -16.15 -0.94 -2.84
CA LEU A 162 -16.75 -2.01 -2.07
C LEU A 162 -18.05 -2.56 -2.71
N GLY A 163 -18.59 -1.87 -3.72
CA GLY A 163 -19.85 -2.24 -4.39
C GLY A 163 -21.09 -1.70 -3.68
N GLU A 164 -20.92 -0.70 -2.81
CA GLU A 164 -21.95 -0.09 -1.96
C GLU A 164 -22.07 1.42 -2.28
N PRO A 165 -22.31 1.84 -3.54
CA PRO A 165 -22.33 3.25 -3.88
C PRO A 165 -23.40 3.99 -3.05
N PRO A 166 -23.06 5.13 -2.43
CA PRO A 166 -23.99 5.87 -1.59
C PRO A 166 -25.20 6.37 -2.40
N GLU A 167 -26.32 6.55 -1.70
CA GLU A 167 -27.47 7.26 -2.26
C GLU A 167 -27.08 8.70 -2.64
N LYS A 168 -27.85 9.30 -3.54
CA LYS A 168 -27.63 10.68 -3.97
C LYS A 168 -28.80 11.57 -3.56
N ASP A 169 -28.50 12.78 -3.12
CA ASP A 169 -29.51 13.82 -2.88
C ASP A 169 -30.14 14.33 -4.18
N ALA A 170 -31.08 15.28 -4.07
CA ALA A 170 -31.75 15.88 -5.22
C ALA A 170 -30.79 16.62 -6.18
N ASP A 171 -29.62 17.03 -5.70
CA ASP A 171 -28.57 17.70 -6.47
C ASP A 171 -27.53 16.71 -7.03
N GLY A 172 -27.73 15.41 -6.81
CA GLY A 172 -26.83 14.35 -7.28
C GLY A 172 -25.59 14.14 -6.41
N ARG A 173 -25.53 14.73 -5.21
CA ARG A 173 -24.40 14.57 -4.27
C ARG A 173 -24.56 13.30 -3.46
N ALA A 174 -23.46 12.59 -3.26
CA ALA A 174 -23.44 11.40 -2.41
C ALA A 174 -23.87 11.75 -0.97
N ILE A 175 -24.65 10.86 -0.36
CA ILE A 175 -25.07 10.93 1.04
C ILE A 175 -24.55 9.67 1.74
N LEU A 176 -23.72 9.86 2.76
CA LEU A 176 -23.37 8.82 3.72
C LEU A 176 -24.04 9.13 5.06
N THR A 177 -24.56 8.10 5.70
CA THR A 177 -24.95 8.19 7.12
C THR A 177 -23.70 8.28 7.99
N ASP A 178 -23.82 8.87 9.18
CA ASP A 178 -22.70 8.95 10.15
C ASP A 178 -22.11 7.56 10.46
N GLU A 179 -22.95 6.51 10.48
CA GLU A 179 -22.52 5.13 10.71
C GLU A 179 -21.68 4.59 9.54
N GLN A 180 -22.09 4.86 8.30
CA GLN A 180 -21.33 4.47 7.11
C GLN A 180 -20.00 5.21 7.04
N GLU A 181 -19.99 6.52 7.28
CA GLU A 181 -18.78 7.34 7.31
C GLU A 181 -17.79 6.79 8.34
N ALA A 182 -18.24 6.64 9.59
CA ALA A 182 -17.38 6.15 10.67
C ALA A 182 -16.85 4.73 10.42
N ARG A 183 -17.63 3.86 9.75
CA ARG A 183 -17.15 2.55 9.33
C ARG A 183 -16.02 2.65 8.30
N LEU A 184 -16.20 3.48 7.28
CA LEU A 184 -15.23 3.65 6.19
C LEU A 184 -13.96 4.35 6.69
N GLU A 185 -14.06 5.29 7.63
CA GLU A 185 -12.91 5.90 8.30
C GLU A 185 -12.08 4.88 9.08
N ARG A 186 -12.74 3.98 9.84
CA ARG A 186 -12.05 2.88 10.53
C ARG A 186 -11.36 1.95 9.53
N LEU A 187 -12.09 1.54 8.49
CA LEU A 187 -11.56 0.67 7.44
C LEU A 187 -10.36 1.30 6.73
N HIS A 188 -10.36 2.62 6.53
CA HIS A 188 -9.24 3.35 5.93
C HIS A 188 -7.99 3.29 6.81
N ARG A 189 -8.11 3.49 8.12
CA ARG A 189 -6.99 3.34 9.06
C ARG A 189 -6.47 1.90 9.12
N GLU A 190 -7.38 0.93 9.04
CA GLU A 190 -7.07 -0.50 8.97
C GLU A 190 -6.30 -0.91 7.71
N MET A 191 -6.20 -0.03 6.70
CA MET A 191 -5.46 -0.35 5.48
C MET A 191 -3.93 -0.43 5.69
N GLN A 192 -3.36 0.21 6.71
CA GLN A 192 -1.92 0.07 7.01
C GLN A 192 -1.54 -1.40 7.36
N PRO A 193 -2.14 -2.03 8.40
CA PRO A 193 -1.87 -3.44 8.69
C PRO A 193 -2.28 -4.36 7.55
N ALA A 194 -3.40 -4.08 6.87
CA ALA A 194 -3.86 -4.91 5.76
C ALA A 194 -2.82 -4.94 4.64
N MET A 195 -2.27 -3.79 4.25
CA MET A 195 -1.20 -3.71 3.26
C MET A 195 0.06 -4.42 3.77
N GLN A 196 0.50 -4.17 5.01
CA GLN A 196 1.69 -4.83 5.57
C GLN A 196 1.59 -6.36 5.56
N ILE A 197 0.41 -6.90 5.87
CA ILE A 197 0.12 -8.35 5.82
C ILE A 197 0.08 -8.83 4.37
N PHE A 198 -0.55 -8.08 3.47
CA PHE A 198 -0.66 -8.44 2.07
C PHE A 198 0.71 -8.56 1.39
N LEU A 199 1.63 -7.61 1.63
CA LEU A 199 2.99 -7.68 1.08
C LEU A 199 3.79 -8.89 1.61
N ARG A 200 3.52 -9.33 2.84
CA ARG A 200 4.23 -10.47 3.47
C ARG A 200 3.68 -11.82 3.04
N TYR A 201 2.36 -11.95 2.91
CA TYR A 201 1.67 -13.22 2.79
C TYR A 201 0.96 -13.43 1.44
N GLY A 202 0.84 -12.37 0.63
CA GLY A 202 0.26 -12.44 -0.70
C GLY A 202 1.03 -13.40 -1.61
N ASP A 203 0.29 -14.14 -2.43
CA ASP A 203 0.82 -15.08 -3.40
C ASP A 203 0.76 -14.47 -4.80
N LEU A 204 1.93 -14.29 -5.40
CA LEU A 204 2.13 -13.91 -6.80
C LEU A 204 3.47 -14.51 -7.26
N GLY A 205 3.46 -15.19 -8.40
CA GLY A 205 4.67 -15.68 -9.05
C GLY A 205 5.37 -14.59 -9.85
N PRO A 206 6.66 -14.77 -10.18
CA PRO A 206 7.37 -13.86 -11.07
C PRO A 206 6.82 -13.96 -12.51
N GLY A 207 7.04 -12.92 -13.30
CA GLY A 207 6.73 -12.92 -14.72
C GLY A 207 6.47 -11.53 -15.30
N PRO A 208 6.24 -11.46 -16.62
CA PRO A 208 5.96 -10.21 -17.30
C PRO A 208 4.52 -9.76 -17.05
N PHE A 209 4.38 -8.46 -16.77
CA PHE A 209 3.14 -7.74 -16.70
C PHE A 209 3.15 -6.64 -17.75
N ARG A 210 1.97 -6.25 -18.20
CA ARG A 210 1.78 -5.14 -19.13
C ARG A 210 0.73 -4.18 -18.60
N GLN A 211 0.88 -2.93 -18.97
CA GLN A 211 -0.11 -1.90 -18.73
C GLN A 211 -0.79 -1.55 -20.07
N PRO A 212 -2.05 -1.94 -20.29
CA PRO A 212 -2.78 -1.60 -21.50
C PRO A 212 -2.83 -0.09 -21.74
N GLU A 213 -2.78 0.32 -23.01
CA GLU A 213 -2.81 1.74 -23.41
C GLU A 213 -4.00 2.48 -22.76
N GLY A 214 -3.70 3.60 -22.12
CA GLY A 214 -4.71 4.45 -21.48
C GLY A 214 -5.24 3.90 -20.14
N THR A 215 -4.59 2.88 -19.57
CA THR A 215 -4.92 2.36 -18.23
C THR A 215 -3.74 2.54 -17.28
N ILE A 216 -4.05 2.55 -15.98
CA ILE A 216 -3.04 2.52 -14.91
C ILE A 216 -2.90 1.11 -14.30
N ALA A 217 -3.64 0.14 -14.81
CA ALA A 217 -3.72 -1.21 -14.26
C ALA A 217 -2.74 -2.15 -14.96
N TRP A 218 -2.02 -2.95 -14.16
CA TRP A 218 -1.13 -4.00 -14.60
C TRP A 218 -1.90 -5.32 -14.72
N GLU A 219 -1.74 -5.99 -15.85
CA GLU A 219 -2.23 -7.35 -16.08
C GLU A 219 -1.10 -8.28 -16.50
N PRO A 220 -1.20 -9.60 -16.26
CA PRO A 220 -0.25 -10.56 -16.81
C PRO A 220 -0.15 -10.43 -18.34
N ALA A 221 1.07 -10.41 -18.88
CA ALA A 221 1.32 -10.13 -20.29
C ALA A 221 0.93 -11.27 -21.25
#